data_AF-A0A7W8YRT3-F1
#
_entry.id   AF-A0A7W8YRT3-F1
#
_cell.length_a   1.000
_cell.length_b   1.000
_cell.length_c   1.000
_cell.angle_alpha   90.00
_cell.angle_beta   90.00
_cell.angle_gamma   90.00
#
_symmetry.space_group_name_H-M   'P 1'
#
loop_
_entity.id
_entity.type
_entity.pdbx_description
1 polymer ?
#
loop_
_entity_poly.entity_id
_entity_poly.type
_entity_poly.pdbx_seq_one_letter_code
_entity_poly.pdbx_strand_id
1 'polypeptide(L)' 'MRYLAININYKLDQDWYCRLGSIVACHKYFSELGPEHGPGVAIYDTEMRKYMWLSETYRDDNPRLIEIIQDATKYLKD' A
#
# COMPACT_ATOMS: atom_id res chain seq x y z
N MET A 1 6.93 -2.14 -12.02
CA MET A 1 6.85 -2.68 -10.64
C MET A 1 5.38 -2.89 -10.32
N ARG A 2 5.02 -4.09 -9.85
CA ARG A 2 3.64 -4.61 -9.85
C ARG A 2 2.89 -4.43 -8.53
N TYR A 3 3.62 -4.35 -7.41
CA TYR A 3 3.00 -4.32 -6.08
C TYR A 3 3.12 -2.94 -5.47
N LEU A 4 2.07 -2.49 -4.77
CA LEU A 4 2.08 -1.34 -3.90
C LEU A 4 2.15 -1.82 -2.45
N ALA A 5 3.22 -1.47 -1.74
CA ALA A 5 3.25 -1.54 -0.28
C ALA A 5 2.71 -0.21 0.26
N ILE A 6 1.56 -0.26 0.91
CA ILE A 6 0.81 0.93 1.36
C ILE A 6 0.87 1.02 2.88
N ASN A 7 1.10 2.23 3.40
CA ASN A 7 1.00 2.53 4.82
C ASN A 7 0.10 3.76 5.02
N ILE A 8 -0.65 3.77 6.12
CA ILE A 8 -1.52 4.88 6.53
C ILE A 8 -1.17 5.22 7.98
N ASN A 9 -0.74 6.46 8.23
CA ASN A 9 -0.45 6.94 9.58
C ASN A 9 -1.51 7.96 10.03
N TYR A 10 -2.47 7.46 10.80
CA TYR A 10 -3.53 8.28 11.40
C TYR A 10 -3.03 9.28 12.44
N LYS A 11 -1.87 9.05 13.08
CA LYS A 11 -1.35 9.99 14.09
C LYS A 11 -0.78 11.25 13.44
N LEU A 12 -0.17 11.11 12.26
CA LEU A 12 0.43 12.21 11.50
C LEU A 12 -0.45 12.71 10.36
N ASP A 13 -1.59 12.05 10.14
CA ASP A 13 -2.47 12.23 8.99
C ASP A 13 -1.73 12.18 7.64
N GLN A 14 -0.89 11.17 7.48
CA GLN A 14 -0.05 10.99 6.29
C GLN A 14 -0.20 9.61 5.69
N ASP A 15 -0.21 9.58 4.35
CA ASP A 15 -0.27 8.38 3.53
C ASP A 15 0.98 8.29 2.65
N TRP A 16 1.50 7.08 2.47
CA TRP A 16 2.49 6.83 1.43
C TRP A 16 2.41 5.39 0.94
N TYR A 17 2.95 5.20 -0.26
CA TYR A 17 3.09 3.89 -0.86
C TYR A 17 4.47 3.76 -1.52
N CYS A 18 4.95 2.53 -1.61
CA CYS A 18 6.15 2.18 -2.37
C CYS A 18 5.79 1.15 -3.45
N ARG A 19 6.23 1.40 -4.69
CA ARG A 19 6.12 0.44 -5.79
C ARG A 19 7.26 -0.56 -5.69
N LEU A 20 6.96 -1.85 -5.69
CA LEU A 20 7.94 -2.93 -5.53
C LEU A 20 7.71 -4.07 -6.52
N GLY A 21 8.77 -4.84 -6.76
CA GLY A 21 8.78 -5.93 -7.75
C GLY A 21 8.20 -7.25 -7.25
N SER A 22 8.08 -7.46 -5.93
CA SER A 22 7.58 -8.70 -5.35
C SER A 22 6.90 -8.48 -3.99
N ILE A 23 6.02 -9.40 -3.60
CA ILE A 23 5.38 -9.42 -2.27
C ILE A 23 6.42 -9.52 -1.15
N VAL A 24 7.48 -10.31 -1.35
CA VAL A 24 8.58 -10.44 -0.39
C VAL A 24 9.29 -9.10 -0.17
N ALA A 25 9.50 -8.32 -1.24
CA ALA A 25 10.07 -6.99 -1.12
C ALA A 25 9.15 -6.04 -0.34
N CYS A 26 7.82 -6.15 -0.49
CA CYS A 26 6.86 -5.37 0.30
C CYS A 26 6.98 -5.66 1.80
N HIS A 27 7.05 -6.94 2.19
CA HIS A 27 7.23 -7.30 3.60
C HIS A 27 8.58 -6.85 4.15
N LYS A 28 9.64 -6.96 3.35
CA LYS A 28 10.97 -6.44 3.71
C LYS A 28 10.92 -4.92 3.93
N TYR A 29 10.29 -4.19 3.01
CA TYR A 29 10.07 -2.75 3.14
C TYR A 29 9.35 -2.40 4.44
N PHE A 30 8.24 -3.06 4.78
CA PHE A 30 7.56 -2.83 6.05
C PHE A 30 8.41 -3.12 7.29
N SER A 31 9.29 -4.13 7.21
CA SER A 31 10.16 -4.50 8.34
C SER A 31 11.32 -3.52 8.55
N GLU A 32 11.72 -2.81 7.49
CA GLU A 32 12.80 -1.82 7.51
C GLU A 32 12.30 -0.41 7.85
N LEU A 33 10.98 -0.17 7.72
CA LEU A 33 10.38 1.12 8.08
C LEU A 33 10.35 1.32 9.59
N GLY A 34 10.80 2.51 10.02
CA GLY A 34 10.64 2.98 11.38
C GLY A 34 9.18 3.33 11.72
N PRO A 35 8.84 3.44 13.02
CA PRO A 35 7.47 3.68 13.49
C PRO A 35 6.83 5.01 13.03
N GLU A 36 7.63 5.97 12.56
CA GLU A 36 7.16 7.23 11.97
C GLU A 36 6.48 7.04 10.60
N HIS A 37 6.88 6.00 9.89
CA HIS A 37 6.34 5.61 8.59
C HIS A 37 5.19 4.61 8.73
N GLY A 38 4.36 4.77 9.76
CA GLY A 38 3.08 4.08 9.91
C GLY A 38 3.18 2.55 9.99
N PRO A 39 2.07 1.87 10.23
CA PRO A 39 2.00 0.44 10.05
C PRO A 39 1.99 0.08 8.57
N GLY A 40 2.59 -1.05 8.20
CA GLY A 40 2.25 -1.71 6.94
C GLY A 40 0.76 -2.02 6.92
N VAL A 41 0.03 -1.49 5.93
CA VAL A 41 -1.44 -1.60 5.86
C VAL A 41 -1.88 -2.60 4.81
N ALA A 42 -1.34 -2.48 3.61
CA ALA A 42 -1.80 -3.29 2.48
C ALA A 42 -0.67 -3.58 1.48
N ILE A 43 -0.78 -4.72 0.83
CA ILE A 43 -0.05 -5.05 -0.40
C ILE A 43 -1.08 -5.17 -1.51
N TYR A 44 -1.05 -4.27 -2.48
CA TYR A 44 -1.97 -4.26 -3.61
C TYR A 44 -1.24 -4.65 -4.91
N ASP A 45 -1.81 -5.59 -5.65
CA ASP A 45 -1.33 -5.99 -6.98
C ASP A 45 -1.99 -5.11 -8.05
N THR A 46 -1.22 -4.22 -8.68
CA THR A 46 -1.78 -3.24 -9.64
C THR A 46 -2.17 -3.86 -10.97
N GLU A 47 -1.59 -5.02 -11.33
CA GLU A 47 -1.96 -5.73 -12.57
C GLU A 47 -3.25 -6.52 -12.36
N MET A 48 -3.37 -7.25 -11.25
CA MET A 48 -4.56 -8.04 -10.93
C MET A 48 -5.69 -7.21 -10.29
N ARG A 49 -5.42 -5.95 -9.95
CA ARG A 49 -6.33 -5.02 -9.29
C ARG A 49 -6.95 -5.59 -8.00
N LYS A 50 -6.13 -6.24 -7.16
CA LYS A 50 -6.58 -6.87 -5.92
C LYS A 50 -5.56 -6.74 -4.79
N TYR A 51 -6.05 -6.79 -3.55
CA TYR A 51 -5.19 -6.94 -2.38
C TYR A 51 -4.58 -8.34 -2.33
N MET A 52 -3.26 -8.41 -2.19
CA MET A 52 -2.54 -9.65 -1.85
C MET A 52 -2.49 -9.85 -0.33
N TRP A 53 -2.52 -8.74 0.40
CA TRP A 53 -2.61 -8.70 1.85
C TRP A 53 -3.24 -7.38 2.27
N LEU A 54 -4.04 -7.42 3.32
CA LEU A 54 -4.66 -6.27 3.97
C LEU A 54 -4.65 -6.54 5.47
N SER A 55 -4.12 -5.61 6.26
CA SER A 55 -4.16 -5.69 7.71
C SER A 55 -5.61 -5.81 8.19
N GLU A 56 -5.87 -6.66 9.18
CA GLU A 56 -7.21 -6.95 9.71
C GLU A 56 -7.95 -5.70 10.24
N THR A 57 -7.20 -4.64 10.55
CA THR A 57 -7.75 -3.34 10.99
C THR A 57 -8.40 -2.54 9.85
N TYR A 58 -8.25 -2.98 8.59
CA TYR A 58 -8.73 -2.27 7.41
C TYR A 58 -9.71 -3.12 6.59
N ARG A 59 -10.53 -2.42 5.82
CA ARG A 59 -11.47 -2.99 4.85
C ARG A 59 -11.10 -2.52 3.45
N ASP A 60 -11.54 -3.27 2.46
CA ASP A 60 -11.31 -2.99 1.05
C ASP A 60 -11.95 -1.68 0.58
N ASP A 61 -13.05 -1.27 1.22
CA ASP A 61 -13.77 -0.01 1.01
C ASP A 61 -13.17 1.21 1.74
N ASN A 62 -11.99 1.08 2.37
CA ASN A 62 -11.36 2.18 3.07
C ASN A 62 -11.01 3.33 2.08
N PRO A 63 -11.53 4.56 2.30
CA PRO A 63 -11.39 5.65 1.33
C PRO A 63 -9.94 6.06 1.09
N ARG A 64 -9.08 6.06 2.13
CA ARG A 64 -7.65 6.40 1.98
C ARG A 64 -6.92 5.36 1.12
N LEU A 65 -7.24 4.08 1.28
CA LEU A 65 -6.68 3.02 0.43
C LEU A 65 -7.11 3.20 -1.02
N ILE A 66 -8.38 3.50 -1.25
CA ILE A 66 -8.93 3.75 -2.59
C ILE A 66 -8.21 4.94 -3.24
N GLU A 67 -8.06 6.06 -2.53
CA GLU A 67 -7.37 7.25 -3.02
C GLU A 67 -5.91 6.97 -3.39
N ILE A 68 -5.17 6.26 -2.52
CA ILE A 68 -3.78 5.86 -2.77
C ILE A 68 -3.68 4.97 -4.02
N ILE A 69 -4.56 3.97 -4.15
CA ILE A 69 -4.56 3.05 -5.30
C ILE A 69 -4.89 3.82 -6.57
N GLN A 70 -5.89 4.71 -6.55
CA GLN A 70 -6.26 5.54 -7.69
C GLN A 70 -5.12 6.46 -8.11
N ASP A 71 -4.47 7.16 -7.17
CA ASP A 71 -3.30 7.99 -7.45
C ASP A 71 -2.15 7.17 -8.05
N ALA A 72 -1.82 6.03 -7.42
CA ALA A 72 -0.75 5.15 -7.87
C ALA A 72 -1.01 4.53 -9.24
N THR A 73 -2.26 4.33 -9.63
CA THR A 73 -2.62 3.69 -10.90
C THR A 73 -3.01 4.67 -12.00
N LYS A 74 -3.20 5.96 -11.68
CA LYS A 74 -3.65 7.01 -12.62
C LYS A 74 -2.84 7.12 -13.92
N TYR A 75 -1.54 6.85 -13.85
CA TYR A 75 -0.62 6.96 -14.99
C TYR A 75 -0.23 5.62 -15.60
N LEU A 76 -0.76 4.51 -15.08
CA LEU A 76 -0.68 3.20 -15.72
C LEU A 76 -1.78 3.16 -16.78
N LYS A 77 -1.55 3.85 -17.91
CA LYS A 77 -2.38 3.68 -19.10
C LYS A 77 -2.20 2.23 -19.58
N ASP A 78 -3.33 1.55 -19.81
CA ASP A 78 -3.39 0.28 -20.54
C ASP A 78 -2.69 0.40 -21.91
#